data_AF-A0A524J870-F1
#
_entry.id   AF-A0A524J870-F1
#
_cell.length_a   1.000
_cell.length_b   1.000
_cell.length_c   1.000
_cell.angle_alpha   90.00
_cell.angle_beta   90.00
_cell.angle_gamma   90.00
#
_symmetry.space_group_name_H-M   'P 1'
#
loop_
_entity.id
_entity.type
_entity.pdbx_description
1 polymer ?
#
loop_
_entity_poly.entity_id
_entity_poly.type
_entity_poly.pdbx_seq_one_letter_code
_entity_poly.pdbx_strand_id
1 'polypeptide(L)'
;MSGLLQAFAGILIVFFLPGYTLVCVLFPRRGELDPEYDVVYRVALGMGLSIVISIFVGFVLNAMSTEEEGYVTAVPLWISLLSLTGIFIVGGWLRGAYPSLGLMHPSLYRPPPPQKAFGMRSAFPGKKREAEKLLIERDDLVRAVEKYAARSSTSNPNKSLYYQRRIDELRVRIEQINESLDRMDREAK
;
A
#
# COMPACT_ATOMS: atom_id res chain seq x y z
N MET A 1 18.93 -33.17 6.22
CA MET A 1 18.53 -31.77 6.55
C MET A 1 17.86 -31.03 5.39
N SER A 2 17.89 -31.52 4.14
CA SER A 2 17.26 -30.85 2.98
C SER A 2 15.72 -30.91 2.94
N GLY A 3 15.11 -32.02 3.37
CA GLY A 3 13.66 -32.22 3.25
C GLY A 3 12.80 -31.25 4.07
N LEU A 4 13.22 -30.92 5.29
CA LEU A 4 12.51 -29.94 6.14
C LEU A 4 12.55 -28.54 5.52
N LEU A 5 13.72 -28.10 5.05
CA LEU A 5 13.87 -26.79 4.42
C LEU A 5 13.01 -26.68 3.15
N GLN A 6 12.99 -27.74 2.34
CA GLN A 6 12.16 -27.81 1.14
C GLN A 6 10.66 -27.77 1.47
N ALA A 7 10.23 -28.46 2.53
CA ALA A 7 8.83 -28.42 2.97
C ALA A 7 8.43 -27.00 3.43
N PHE A 8 9.26 -26.34 4.25
CA PHE A 8 9.00 -24.96 4.69
C PHE A 8 8.98 -23.99 3.50
N ALA A 9 9.92 -24.10 2.58
CA ALA A 9 9.96 -23.25 1.40
C ALA A 9 8.75 -23.49 0.47
N GLY A 10 8.32 -24.74 0.31
CA GLY A 10 7.11 -25.10 -0.44
C GLY A 10 5.85 -24.51 0.19
N ILE A 11 5.71 -24.62 1.52
CA ILE A 11 4.59 -24.01 2.25
C ILE A 11 4.60 -22.49 2.03
N LEU A 12 5.75 -21.84 2.17
CA LEU A 12 5.87 -20.40 2.00
C LEU A 12 5.53 -19.94 0.57
N ILE A 13 5.97 -20.68 -0.45
CA ILE A 13 5.71 -20.38 -1.85
C ILE A 13 4.25 -20.58 -2.22
N VAL A 14 3.62 -21.66 -1.74
CA VAL A 14 2.23 -21.99 -2.12
C VAL A 14 1.23 -21.15 -1.32
N PHE A 15 1.45 -20.97 -0.02
CA PHE A 15 0.48 -20.34 0.88
C PHE A 15 0.70 -18.85 1.13
N PHE A 16 1.80 -18.25 0.68
CA PHE A 16 2.10 -16.87 1.06
C PHE A 16 2.66 -15.98 -0.06
N LEU A 17 3.80 -16.35 -0.66
CA LEU A 17 4.61 -15.45 -1.49
C LEU A 17 3.88 -14.79 -2.67
N PRO A 18 3.28 -15.55 -3.61
CA PRO A 18 2.68 -14.95 -4.81
C PRO A 18 1.46 -14.10 -4.46
N GLY A 19 0.66 -14.51 -3.46
CA GLY A 19 -0.49 -13.72 -3.02
C GLY A 19 -0.08 -12.45 -2.29
N TYR A 20 0.87 -12.53 -1.35
CA TYR A 20 1.34 -11.36 -0.61
C TYR A 20 2.00 -10.32 -1.54
N THR A 21 2.83 -10.77 -2.47
CA THR A 21 3.47 -9.87 -3.45
C THR A 21 2.45 -9.23 -4.40
N LEU A 22 1.40 -9.95 -4.80
CA LEU A 22 0.29 -9.37 -5.56
C LEU A 22 -0.48 -8.32 -4.74
N VAL A 23 -0.72 -8.55 -3.46
CA VAL A 23 -1.32 -7.54 -2.58
C VAL A 23 -0.46 -6.28 -2.51
N CYS A 24 0.86 -6.42 -2.43
CA CYS A 24 1.78 -5.28 -2.51
C CYS A 24 1.70 -4.53 -3.85
N VAL A 25 1.47 -5.24 -4.97
CA VAL A 25 1.23 -4.61 -6.28
C VAL A 25 -0.10 -3.84 -6.29
N LEU A 26 -1.16 -4.41 -5.72
CA LEU A 26 -2.50 -3.84 -5.76
C LEU A 26 -2.63 -2.63 -4.82
N PHE A 27 -2.08 -2.75 -3.61
CA PHE A 27 -2.16 -1.76 -2.54
C PHE A 27 -0.75 -1.37 -2.09
N PRO A 28 0.01 -0.57 -2.85
CA PRO A 28 1.41 -0.27 -2.53
C PRO A 28 1.59 0.55 -1.24
N ARG A 29 0.57 1.25 -0.71
CA ARG A 29 0.76 2.17 0.43
C ARG A 29 0.29 1.56 1.74
N ARG A 30 1.07 1.80 2.80
CA ARG A 30 0.64 1.46 4.15
C ARG A 30 -0.63 2.22 4.53
N GLY A 31 -1.63 1.50 5.05
CA GLY A 31 -2.92 2.05 5.46
C GLY A 31 -3.95 2.20 4.34
N GLU A 32 -3.73 1.62 3.15
CA GLU A 32 -4.73 1.59 2.06
C GLU A 32 -5.86 0.59 2.29
N LEU A 33 -5.59 -0.53 2.97
CA LEU A 33 -6.60 -1.55 3.26
C LEU A 33 -7.38 -1.20 4.52
N ASP A 34 -6.65 -0.92 5.59
CA ASP A 34 -7.20 -0.49 6.87
C ASP A 34 -6.14 0.38 7.58
N PRO A 35 -6.47 1.59 8.06
CA PRO A 35 -5.54 2.43 8.82
C PRO A 35 -4.94 1.77 10.07
N GLU A 36 -5.68 0.92 10.78
CA GLU A 36 -5.25 0.33 12.06
C GLU A 36 -4.63 -1.06 11.87
N TYR A 37 -5.21 -1.87 10.99
CA TYR A 37 -4.84 -3.29 10.84
C TYR A 37 -4.27 -3.65 9.45
N ASP A 38 -3.71 -2.66 8.73
CA ASP A 38 -3.16 -2.84 7.38
C ASP A 38 -2.28 -4.10 7.23
N VAL A 39 -1.39 -4.35 8.19
CA VAL A 39 -0.48 -5.50 8.16
C VAL A 39 -1.25 -6.82 8.26
N VAL A 40 -2.22 -6.90 9.16
CA VAL A 40 -3.02 -8.11 9.37
C VAL A 40 -3.84 -8.41 8.12
N TYR A 41 -4.50 -7.39 7.55
CA TYR A 41 -5.26 -7.55 6.31
C TYR A 41 -4.38 -7.93 5.13
N ARG A 42 -3.20 -7.32 4.98
CA ARG A 42 -2.25 -7.70 3.91
C ARG A 42 -1.81 -9.15 4.01
N VAL A 43 -1.50 -9.61 5.22
CA VAL A 43 -1.07 -10.98 5.46
C VAL A 43 -2.22 -11.94 5.20
N ALA A 44 -3.40 -11.69 5.75
CA ALA A 44 -4.57 -12.55 5.58
C ALA A 44 -5.04 -12.61 4.11
N LEU A 45 -5.18 -11.46 3.46
CA LEU A 45 -5.54 -11.37 2.04
C LEU A 45 -4.45 -12.00 1.18
N GLY A 46 -3.17 -11.76 1.50
CA GLY A 46 -2.04 -12.37 0.82
C GLY A 46 -2.07 -13.90 0.88
N MET A 47 -2.37 -14.48 2.05
CA MET A 47 -2.52 -15.94 2.20
C MET A 47 -3.67 -16.48 1.34
N GLY A 48 -4.85 -15.88 1.44
CA GLY A 48 -6.01 -16.30 0.66
C GLY A 48 -5.77 -16.22 -0.85
N LEU A 49 -5.18 -15.10 -1.30
CA LEU A 49 -4.85 -14.87 -2.71
C LEU A 49 -3.77 -15.82 -3.22
N SER A 50 -2.83 -16.23 -2.35
CA SER A 50 -1.77 -17.18 -2.71
C SER A 50 -2.33 -18.56 -3.03
N ILE A 51 -3.33 -19.02 -2.27
CA ILE A 51 -4.02 -20.29 -2.52
C ILE A 51 -4.74 -20.23 -3.87
N VAL A 52 -5.48 -19.14 -4.13
CA VAL A 52 -6.17 -18.93 -5.41
C VAL A 52 -5.19 -18.96 -6.57
N ILE A 53 -4.09 -18.21 -6.49
CA ILE A 53 -3.05 -18.18 -7.53
C ILE A 53 -2.46 -19.57 -7.75
N SER A 54 -2.13 -20.29 -6.68
CA SER A 54 -1.53 -21.63 -6.78
C SER A 54 -2.45 -22.62 -7.50
N ILE A 55 -3.76 -22.58 -7.21
CA ILE A 55 -4.77 -23.39 -7.90
C ILE A 55 -4.85 -23.01 -9.39
N PHE A 56 -4.90 -21.71 -9.69
CA PHE A 56 -4.93 -21.22 -11.08
C PHE A 56 -3.69 -21.62 -11.87
N VAL A 57 -2.49 -21.50 -11.28
CA VAL A 57 -1.24 -21.93 -11.89
C VAL A 57 -1.25 -23.44 -12.14
N GLY A 58 -1.74 -24.24 -11.20
CA GLY A 58 -1.92 -25.67 -11.38
C GLY A 58 -2.85 -26.01 -12.55
N PHE A 59 -3.98 -25.31 -12.68
CA PHE A 59 -4.88 -25.46 -13.82
C PHE A 59 -4.25 -25.07 -15.15
N VAL A 60 -3.50 -23.96 -15.19
CA VAL A 60 -2.81 -23.51 -16.40
C VAL A 60 -1.73 -24.53 -16.83
N LEU A 61 -0.94 -25.03 -15.88
CA LEU A 61 0.05 -26.07 -16.15
C LEU A 61 -0.62 -27.36 -16.64
N ASN A 62 -1.74 -27.75 -16.04
CA ASN A 62 -2.51 -28.92 -16.48
C ASN A 62 -3.07 -28.74 -17.90
N ALA A 63 -3.58 -27.56 -18.23
CA ALA A 63 -4.12 -27.26 -19.55
C ALA A 63 -3.03 -27.22 -20.64
N MET A 64 -1.78 -26.92 -20.29
CA MET A 64 -0.63 -26.98 -21.20
C MET A 64 -0.02 -28.38 -21.30
N SER A 65 -0.45 -29.33 -20.47
CA SER A 65 0.06 -30.70 -20.46
C SER A 65 -0.32 -31.43 -21.73
N THR A 66 0.66 -32.03 -22.38
CA THR A 66 0.44 -33.01 -23.47
C THR A 66 0.29 -34.40 -22.85
N GLU A 67 -0.43 -35.31 -23.51
CA GLU A 67 -0.83 -36.61 -22.96
C GLU A 67 0.32 -37.50 -22.42
N GLU A 68 1.57 -37.24 -22.83
CA GLU A 68 2.73 -38.05 -22.44
C GLU A 68 3.50 -37.53 -21.21
N GLU A 69 3.39 -36.24 -20.87
CA GLU A 69 4.10 -35.65 -19.72
C GLU A 69 3.18 -34.69 -18.93
N GLY A 70 2.95 -35.02 -17.66
CA GLY A 70 2.20 -34.20 -16.71
C GLY A 70 3.01 -33.00 -16.21
N TYR A 71 2.65 -31.75 -16.56
CA TYR A 71 3.31 -30.56 -16.04
C TYR A 71 2.90 -30.19 -14.60
N VAL A 72 1.90 -30.86 -14.02
CA VAL A 72 1.52 -30.71 -12.60
C VAL A 72 2.46 -31.53 -11.71
N THR A 73 3.75 -31.23 -11.80
CA THR A 73 4.81 -31.80 -10.96
C THR A 73 5.48 -30.70 -10.14
N ALA A 74 6.29 -31.08 -9.15
CA ALA A 74 6.87 -30.12 -8.21
C ALA A 74 7.75 -29.06 -8.90
N VAL A 75 8.55 -29.45 -9.90
CA VAL A 75 9.52 -28.55 -10.53
C VAL A 75 8.84 -27.45 -11.37
N PRO A 76 7.91 -27.76 -12.31
CA PRO A 76 7.19 -26.72 -13.04
C PRO A 76 6.38 -25.80 -12.13
N LEU A 77 5.73 -26.34 -11.10
CA LEU A 77 4.98 -25.54 -10.12
C LEU A 77 5.89 -24.53 -9.42
N TRP A 78 7.05 -24.96 -8.95
CA TRP A 78 8.03 -24.08 -8.31
C TRP A 78 8.50 -22.97 -9.25
N ILE A 79 8.87 -23.32 -10.49
CA ILE A 79 9.36 -22.36 -11.47
C ILE A 79 8.26 -21.32 -11.79
N SER A 80 7.03 -21.77 -12.04
CA SER A 80 5.91 -20.89 -12.36
C SER A 80 5.58 -19.94 -11.20
N LEU A 81 5.49 -20.45 -9.96
CA LEU A 81 5.16 -19.63 -8.80
C LEU A 81 6.28 -18.64 -8.46
N LEU A 82 7.56 -19.04 -8.56
CA LEU A 82 8.69 -18.14 -8.35
C LEU A 82 8.77 -17.06 -9.44
N SER A 83 8.58 -17.43 -10.70
CA SER A 83 8.54 -16.48 -11.82
C SER A 83 7.43 -15.44 -11.61
N LEU A 84 6.23 -15.90 -11.28
CA LEU A 84 5.08 -15.02 -11.02
C LEU A 84 5.31 -14.10 -9.81
N THR A 85 5.87 -14.64 -8.73
CA THR A 85 6.27 -13.86 -7.54
C THR A 85 7.30 -12.79 -7.92
N GLY A 86 8.30 -13.13 -8.74
CA GLY A 86 9.29 -12.17 -9.25
C GLY A 86 8.64 -11.04 -10.05
N ILE A 87 7.69 -11.36 -10.94
CA ILE A 87 6.93 -10.37 -11.71
C ILE A 87 6.16 -9.43 -10.77
N PHE A 88 5.50 -9.95 -9.74
CA PHE A 88 4.78 -9.13 -8.76
C PHE A 88 5.71 -8.28 -7.90
N ILE A 89 6.88 -8.77 -7.52
CA ILE A 89 7.88 -7.96 -6.82
C ILE A 89 8.31 -6.79 -7.71
N VAL A 90 8.63 -7.03 -8.98
CA VAL A 90 8.97 -5.96 -9.92
C VAL A 90 7.80 -5.00 -10.07
N GLY A 91 6.58 -5.49 -10.29
CA GLY A 91 5.38 -4.66 -10.41
C GLY A 91 5.11 -3.80 -9.16
N GLY A 92 5.28 -4.37 -7.97
CA GLY A 92 5.13 -3.68 -6.69
C GLY A 92 6.21 -2.62 -6.51
N TRP A 93 7.46 -2.93 -6.90
CA TRP A 93 8.55 -1.96 -6.90
C TRP A 93 8.26 -0.79 -7.84
N LEU A 94 7.81 -1.05 -9.07
CA LEU A 94 7.43 0.00 -10.03
C LEU A 94 6.35 0.93 -9.48
N ARG A 95 5.42 0.41 -8.66
CA ARG A 95 4.35 1.16 -7.98
C ARG A 95 4.74 1.75 -6.63
N GLY A 96 5.98 1.60 -6.19
CA GLY A 96 6.47 2.17 -4.92
C GLY A 96 6.03 1.42 -3.66
N ALA A 97 5.68 0.12 -3.76
CA ALA A 97 5.25 -0.71 -2.64
C ALA A 97 6.37 -1.00 -1.62
N TYR A 98 7.64 -0.88 -2.04
CA TYR A 98 8.81 -1.24 -1.26
C TYR A 98 9.73 -0.03 -1.00
N PRO A 99 9.31 0.96 -0.20
CA PRO A 99 10.14 2.13 0.12
C PRO A 99 11.42 1.76 0.89
N SER A 100 11.42 0.60 1.57
CA SER A 100 12.61 0.04 2.23
C SER A 100 13.76 -0.24 1.26
N LEU A 101 13.50 -0.49 -0.03
CA LEU A 101 14.56 -0.68 -1.02
C LEU A 101 15.38 0.61 -1.24
N GLY A 102 14.78 1.79 -0.99
CA GLY A 102 15.50 3.06 -1.02
C GLY A 102 16.56 3.20 0.08
N LEU A 103 16.46 2.41 1.16
CA LEU A 103 17.50 2.35 2.20
C LEU A 103 18.74 1.57 1.73
N MET A 104 18.57 0.62 0.82
CA MET A 104 19.67 -0.18 0.28
C MET A 104 20.42 0.60 -0.80
N HIS A 105 19.69 1.33 -1.66
CA HIS A 105 20.31 2.21 -2.64
C HIS A 105 19.36 3.36 -3.05
N PRO A 106 19.83 4.62 -3.12
CA PRO A 106 18.98 5.78 -3.45
C PRO A 106 18.25 5.66 -4.80
N SER A 107 18.84 4.99 -5.80
CA SER A 107 18.21 4.80 -7.12
C SER A 107 17.01 3.84 -7.11
N LEU A 108 16.84 3.05 -6.04
CA LEU A 108 15.73 2.10 -5.91
C LEU A 108 14.51 2.73 -5.23
N TYR A 109 14.63 3.95 -4.70
CA TYR A 109 13.50 4.66 -4.10
C TYR A 109 12.51 5.09 -5.18
N ARG A 110 11.26 4.66 -5.03
CA ARG A 110 10.13 5.11 -5.85
C ARG A 110 9.04 5.62 -4.90
N PRO A 111 8.62 6.89 -5.02
CA PRO A 111 7.57 7.41 -4.16
C PRO A 111 6.27 6.65 -4.45
N PRO A 112 5.50 6.26 -3.43
CA PRO A 112 4.19 5.68 -3.65
C PRO A 112 3.27 6.68 -4.39
N PRO A 113 2.32 6.20 -5.21
CA PRO A 113 1.39 7.08 -5.92
C PRO A 113 0.66 8.02 -4.94
N PRO A 114 0.37 9.27 -5.32
CA PRO A 114 -0.36 10.19 -4.46
C PRO A 114 -1.75 9.62 -4.15
N GLN A 115 -2.27 9.91 -2.95
CA GLN A 115 -3.62 9.50 -2.58
C GLN A 115 -4.56 10.22 -3.53
N LYS A 116 -5.23 9.48 -4.40
CA LYS A 116 -6.44 10.04 -5.01
C LYS A 116 -7.42 10.14 -3.86
N ALA A 117 -7.67 11.36 -3.37
CA ALA A 117 -8.76 11.63 -2.45
C ALA A 117 -10.04 11.07 -3.09
N PHE A 118 -10.45 9.88 -2.65
CA PHE A 118 -11.55 9.15 -3.25
C PHE A 118 -12.81 9.96 -2.95
N GLY A 119 -13.45 10.51 -4.00
CA GLY A 119 -14.61 11.39 -3.88
C GLY A 119 -14.37 12.86 -4.28
N MET A 120 -13.12 13.30 -4.48
CA MET A 120 -12.89 14.66 -4.98
C MET A 120 -12.97 14.67 -6.51
N ARG A 121 -14.21 14.70 -7.06
CA ARG A 121 -14.40 15.20 -8.43
C ARG A 121 -13.72 16.56 -8.48
N SER A 122 -12.72 16.74 -9.34
CA SER A 122 -12.04 18.03 -9.47
C SER A 122 -13.07 19.08 -9.92
N ALA A 123 -13.62 19.84 -8.98
CA ALA A 123 -14.60 20.89 -9.24
C ALA A 123 -13.97 22.12 -9.94
N PHE A 124 -12.65 22.13 -10.13
CA PHE A 124 -11.89 23.31 -10.54
C PHE A 124 -11.26 23.14 -11.94
N PRO A 125 -11.97 23.46 -13.03
CA PRO A 125 -11.40 23.52 -14.37
C PRO A 125 -10.57 24.82 -14.51
N GLY A 126 -9.25 24.74 -14.31
CA GLY A 126 -8.33 25.86 -14.60
C GLY A 126 -7.16 25.98 -13.63
N LYS A 127 -7.40 25.81 -12.33
CA LYS A 127 -6.36 25.88 -11.26
C LYS A 127 -6.08 24.52 -10.61
N LYS A 128 -6.14 23.43 -11.40
CA LYS A 128 -6.08 22.04 -10.92
C LYS A 128 -4.85 21.76 -10.05
N ARG A 129 -3.67 22.25 -10.44
CA ARG A 129 -2.42 22.00 -9.71
C ARG A 129 -2.36 22.71 -8.35
N GLU A 130 -2.92 23.91 -8.24
CA GLU A 130 -2.92 24.65 -6.97
C GLU A 130 -3.96 24.08 -6.02
N ALA A 131 -5.16 23.78 -6.51
CA ALA A 131 -6.18 23.10 -5.73
C ALA A 131 -5.67 21.74 -5.24
N GLU A 132 -5.05 20.95 -6.12
CA GLU A 132 -4.47 19.65 -5.75
C GLU A 132 -3.37 19.78 -4.67
N LYS A 133 -2.48 20.77 -4.78
CA LYS A 133 -1.46 21.04 -3.75
C LYS A 133 -2.09 21.37 -2.40
N LEU A 134 -3.09 22.24 -2.39
CA LEU A 134 -3.81 22.65 -1.17
C LEU A 134 -4.54 21.45 -0.54
N LEU A 135 -5.13 20.58 -1.35
CA LEU A 135 -5.80 19.37 -0.87
C LEU A 135 -4.82 18.40 -0.23
N ILE A 136 -3.65 18.19 -0.84
CA ILE A 136 -2.57 17.36 -0.28
C ILE A 136 -2.06 17.95 1.05
N GLU A 137 -1.81 19.27 1.10
CA GLU A 137 -1.37 19.96 2.32
C GLU A 137 -2.39 19.78 3.45
N ARG A 138 -3.69 19.92 3.15
CA ARG A 138 -4.77 19.72 4.12
C ARG A 138 -4.81 18.29 4.66
N ASP A 139 -4.67 17.28 3.80
CA ASP A 139 -4.65 15.88 4.23
C ASP A 139 -3.45 15.58 5.15
N ASP A 140 -2.27 16.12 4.84
CA ASP A 140 -1.07 15.96 5.68
C ASP A 140 -1.23 16.63 7.05
N LEU A 141 -1.87 17.80 7.10
CA LEU A 141 -2.16 18.51 8.35
C LEU A 141 -3.19 17.76 9.22
N VAL A 142 -4.23 17.19 8.62
CA VAL A 142 -5.22 16.37 9.34
C VAL A 142 -4.55 15.16 10.01
N ARG A 143 -3.64 14.49 9.29
CA ARG A 143 -2.86 13.38 9.87
C ARG A 143 -1.93 13.83 11.00
N ALA A 144 -1.34 15.01 10.87
CA ALA A 144 -0.53 15.58 11.95
C ALA A 144 -1.40 15.82 13.20
N VAL A 145 -2.63 16.32 13.05
CA VAL A 145 -3.59 16.50 14.14
C VAL A 145 -3.88 15.17 14.83
N GLU A 146 -4.22 14.11 14.08
CA GLU A 146 -4.48 12.78 14.64
C GLU A 146 -3.28 12.25 15.43
N LYS A 147 -2.07 12.39 14.88
CA LYS A 147 -0.83 11.96 15.53
C LYS A 147 -0.55 12.71 16.84
N TYR A 148 -0.83 14.01 16.90
CA TYR A 148 -0.67 14.79 18.13
C TYR A 148 -1.80 14.50 19.13
N ALA A 149 -3.03 14.27 18.66
CA ALA A 149 -4.16 13.90 19.50
C ALA A 149 -3.95 12.55 20.18
N ALA A 150 -3.40 11.56 19.45
CA ALA A 150 -3.05 10.26 20.04
C ALA A 150 -1.97 10.36 21.14
N ARG A 151 -1.12 11.39 21.10
CA ARG A 151 -0.04 11.63 22.08
C ARG A 151 -0.45 12.55 23.25
N SER A 152 -1.52 13.33 23.08
CA SER A 152 -2.01 14.28 24.10
C SER A 152 -2.64 13.58 25.31
N SER A 153 -2.99 12.30 25.17
CA SER A 153 -3.50 11.42 26.25
C SER A 153 -2.44 11.01 27.30
N THR A 154 -1.20 11.50 27.19
CA THR A 154 -0.13 11.21 28.16
C THR A 154 -0.38 11.92 29.50
N SER A 155 -0.13 11.24 30.63
CA SER A 155 -0.42 11.71 32.00
C SER A 155 0.35 12.97 32.46
N ASN A 156 1.32 13.48 31.69
CA ASN A 156 2.11 14.67 32.06
C ASN A 156 1.41 15.99 31.63
N PRO A 157 0.99 16.86 32.58
CA PRO A 157 0.21 18.08 32.29
C PRO A 157 0.92 19.10 31.38
N ASN A 158 2.25 19.22 31.48
CA ASN A 158 2.99 20.17 30.63
C ASN A 158 3.13 19.67 29.19
N LYS A 159 3.18 18.35 28.98
CA LYS A 159 3.24 17.76 27.63
C LYS A 159 1.88 17.78 26.94
N SER A 160 0.78 17.60 27.68
CA SER A 160 -0.57 17.68 27.09
C SER A 160 -0.87 19.09 26.55
N LEU A 161 -0.49 20.14 27.28
CA LEU A 161 -0.61 21.53 26.83
C LEU A 161 0.19 21.82 25.55
N TYR A 162 1.40 21.26 25.44
CA TYR A 162 2.20 21.37 24.22
C TYR A 162 1.49 20.76 23.01
N TYR A 163 0.93 19.55 23.16
CA TYR A 163 0.22 18.89 22.06
C TYR A 163 -1.10 19.59 21.71
N GLN A 164 -1.82 20.12 22.69
CA GLN A 164 -3.03 20.91 22.45
C GLN A 164 -2.72 22.15 21.60
N ARG A 165 -1.69 22.93 21.96
CA ARG A 165 -1.27 24.10 21.16
C ARG A 165 -0.93 23.72 19.72
N ARG A 166 -0.20 22.60 19.52
CA ARG A 166 0.12 22.11 18.17
C ARG A 166 -1.13 21.69 17.39
N ILE A 167 -2.10 21.06 18.03
CA ILE A 167 -3.37 20.70 17.38
C ILE A 167 -4.12 21.96 16.95
N ASP A 168 -4.19 22.98 17.81
CA ASP A 168 -4.89 24.23 17.52
C ASP A 168 -4.22 24.98 16.35
N GLU A 169 -2.88 25.07 16.32
CA GLU A 169 -2.12 25.63 15.21
C GLU A 169 -2.42 24.93 13.87
N LEU A 170 -2.47 23.59 13.88
CA LEU A 170 -2.76 22.82 12.67
C LEU A 170 -4.21 22.99 12.21
N ARG A 171 -5.17 23.09 13.14
CA ARG A 171 -6.57 23.37 12.82
C ARG A 171 -6.74 24.72 12.15
N VAL A 172 -6.06 25.75 12.65
CA VAL A 172 -6.06 27.08 12.01
C VAL A 172 -5.52 27.00 10.59
N ARG A 173 -4.46 26.21 10.36
CA ARG A 173 -3.90 26.03 9.02
C ARG A 173 -4.86 25.30 8.07
N ILE A 174 -5.56 24.27 8.56
CA ILE A 174 -6.59 23.57 7.79
C ILE A 174 -7.71 24.54 7.39
N GLU A 175 -8.14 25.41 8.31
CA GLU A 175 -9.18 26.41 8.03
C GLU A 175 -8.74 27.40 6.94
N GLN A 176 -7.51 27.89 6.99
CA GLN A 176 -6.95 28.75 5.94
C GLN A 176 -6.94 28.08 4.56
N ILE A 177 -6.65 26.77 4.52
CA ILE A 177 -6.68 26.01 3.27
C ILE A 177 -8.12 25.84 2.78
N ASN A 178 -9.07 25.54 3.66
CA ASN A 178 -10.49 25.44 3.31
C ASN A 178 -11.03 26.77 2.75
N GLU A 179 -10.69 27.91 3.37
CA GLU A 179 -11.03 29.22 2.83
C GLU A 179 -10.42 29.45 1.44
N SER A 180 -9.16 29.05 1.25
CA SER A 180 -8.47 29.19 -0.03
C SER A 180 -9.15 28.36 -1.12
N LEU A 181 -9.57 27.13 -0.80
CA LEU A 181 -10.32 26.25 -1.69
C LEU A 181 -11.72 26.81 -2.01
N ASP A 182 -12.42 27.40 -1.03
CA ASP A 182 -13.74 28.02 -1.24
C ASP A 182 -13.64 29.26 -2.16
N ARG A 183 -12.62 30.10 -1.96
CA ARG A 183 -12.34 31.23 -2.87
C ARG A 183 -12.10 30.75 -4.30
N MET A 184 -11.34 29.67 -4.47
CA MET A 184 -11.10 29.07 -5.78
C MET A 184 -12.39 28.50 -6.42
N ASP A 185 -13.38 28.06 -5.62
CA ASP A 185 -14.66 27.55 -6.15
C ASP A 185 -15.53 28.70 -6.66
N ARG A 186 -15.54 29.80 -5.91
CA ARG A 186 -16.25 31.02 -6.29
C ARG A 186 -15.68 31.66 -7.55
N GLU A 187 -14.36 31.64 -7.73
CA GLU A 187 -13.69 32.18 -8.94
C GLU A 187 -13.85 31.28 -10.17
N ALA A 188 -14.20 30.00 -10.00
CA ALA A 188 -14.36 29.03 -11.08
C ALA A 188 -15.81 28.96 -11.62
N LYS A 189 -16.77 29.57 -10.94
CA LYS A 189 -18.18 29.73 -11.37
C LYS A 189 -18.35 31.03 -12.16
#